data_AF-A6MKS4-F1
#
_entry.id   AF-A6MKS4-F1
#
_cell.length_a   1.000
_cell.length_b   1.000
_cell.length_c   1.000
_cell.angle_alpha   90.00
_cell.angle_beta   90.00
_cell.angle_gamma   90.00
#
_symmetry.space_group_name_H-M   'P 1'
#
loop_
_entity.id
_entity.type
_entity.pdbx_description
1 polymer ?
#
loop_
_entity_poly.entity_id
_entity_poly.type
_entity_poly.pdbx_seq_one_letter_code
_entity_poly.pdbx_strand_id
1 'polypeptide(L)'
;VDLSSTKPGTSSAPFTINAHQSDIACVSLNQPGTVVASASQKGTLIRLFDTQSKEKLVELRRGTDPATLYCINFSHDSSFLCASSDKGTVHIFALKDTRLNRRSALARVGKVGPMIGQYVDSQWSLASFTVPAESACICAFGRNTSKNVNSVIAICVDGTFHKYVFTPDGNCNREAFDVYLDICDDDDF
;
A
#
# COMPACT_ATOMS: atom_id res chain seq x y z
N VAL A 1 0.32 23.84 12.22
CA VAL A 1 -1.10 23.44 12.36
C VAL A 1 -1.37 23.21 13.83
N ASP A 2 -2.21 24.03 14.44
CA ASP A 2 -2.58 23.85 15.84
C ASP A 2 -3.71 22.82 15.93
N LEU A 3 -3.34 21.56 16.19
CA LEU A 3 -4.28 20.44 16.29
C LEU A 3 -5.26 20.61 17.46
N SER A 4 -4.98 21.51 18.41
CA SER A 4 -5.86 21.82 19.54
C SER A 4 -7.03 22.75 19.19
N SER A 5 -6.94 23.46 18.06
CA SER A 5 -7.96 24.41 17.60
C SER A 5 -9.04 23.80 16.70
N THR A 6 -9.05 22.47 16.55
CA THR A 6 -9.98 21.77 15.66
C THR A 6 -11.39 21.87 16.24
N LYS A 7 -12.19 22.84 15.75
CA LYS A 7 -13.61 22.92 16.10
C LYS A 7 -14.29 21.64 15.64
N PRO A 8 -15.05 20.94 16.50
CA PRO A 8 -15.87 19.82 16.07
C PRO A 8 -16.84 20.33 15.00
N GLY A 9 -16.58 20.01 13.74
CA GLY A 9 -17.56 20.21 12.69
C GLY A 9 -18.78 19.34 12.98
N THR A 10 -19.94 19.76 12.52
CA THR A 10 -21.14 18.91 12.49
C THR A 10 -20.82 17.65 11.67
N SER A 11 -20.57 16.55 12.37
CA SER A 11 -20.30 15.25 11.75
C SER A 11 -21.63 14.61 11.35
N SER A 12 -21.73 14.10 10.12
CA SER A 12 -22.81 13.17 9.77
C SER A 12 -22.72 11.91 10.63
N ALA A 13 -23.84 11.22 10.85
CA ALA A 13 -23.82 9.94 11.54
C ALA A 13 -22.78 8.99 10.91
N PRO A 14 -21.99 8.26 11.74
CA PRO A 14 -20.98 7.35 11.22
C PRO A 14 -21.61 6.27 10.35
N PHE A 15 -20.92 5.89 9.28
CA PHE A 15 -21.34 4.79 8.41
C PHE A 15 -20.47 3.55 8.65
N THR A 16 -21.07 2.36 8.54
CA THR A 16 -20.36 1.09 8.72
C THR A 16 -20.07 0.43 7.38
N ILE A 17 -18.79 0.24 7.08
CA ILE A 17 -18.34 -0.54 5.91
C ILE A 17 -17.93 -1.93 6.40
N ASN A 18 -18.61 -2.97 5.92
CA ASN A 18 -18.23 -4.36 6.14
C ASN A 18 -17.02 -4.73 5.25
N ALA A 19 -15.85 -4.17 5.55
CA ALA A 19 -14.70 -4.21 4.66
C ALA A 19 -14.07 -5.61 4.54
N HIS A 20 -14.03 -6.37 5.64
CA HIS A 20 -13.44 -7.71 5.72
C HIS A 20 -14.26 -8.62 6.65
N GLN A 21 -14.14 -9.93 6.46
CA GLN A 21 -14.79 -10.93 7.32
C GLN A 21 -14.06 -11.12 8.66
N SER A 22 -12.75 -10.92 8.68
CA SER A 22 -11.90 -10.91 9.87
C SER A 22 -11.57 -9.49 10.29
N ASP A 23 -11.17 -9.33 11.55
CA ASP A 23 -10.81 -8.05 12.17
C ASP A 23 -9.86 -7.22 11.31
N ILE A 24 -10.06 -5.90 11.36
CA ILE A 24 -9.21 -4.94 10.68
C ILE A 24 -7.86 -4.86 11.39
N ALA A 25 -6.77 -4.97 10.62
CA ALA A 25 -5.40 -4.90 11.14
C ALA A 25 -4.67 -3.63 10.69
N CYS A 26 -5.01 -3.08 9.52
CA CYS A 26 -4.36 -1.88 9.01
C CYS A 26 -5.37 -1.05 8.19
N VAL A 27 -5.33 0.28 8.35
CA VAL A 27 -6.13 1.24 7.60
C VAL A 27 -5.26 2.42 7.17
N SER A 28 -5.59 3.02 6.04
CA SER A 28 -4.91 4.21 5.53
C SER A 28 -5.85 5.04 4.66
N LEU A 29 -5.78 6.35 4.77
CA LEU A 29 -6.50 7.28 3.89
C LEU A 29 -5.52 7.84 2.85
N ASN A 30 -6.02 8.12 1.66
CA ASN A 30 -5.27 8.92 0.71
C ASN A 30 -5.23 10.40 1.15
N GLN A 31 -4.33 11.19 0.55
CA GLN A 31 -4.12 12.60 0.94
C GLN A 31 -5.40 13.45 0.91
N PRO A 32 -6.31 13.33 -0.09
CA PRO A 32 -7.57 14.06 -0.09
C PRO A 32 -8.66 13.50 0.85
N GLY A 33 -8.46 12.32 1.44
CA GLY A 33 -9.46 11.64 2.28
C GLY A 33 -10.64 11.04 1.51
N THR A 34 -10.54 10.92 0.18
CA THR A 34 -11.60 10.39 -0.70
C THR A 34 -11.58 8.87 -0.81
N VAL A 35 -10.47 8.21 -0.45
CA VAL A 35 -10.31 6.77 -0.54
C VAL A 35 -9.70 6.23 0.75
N VAL A 36 -10.30 5.18 1.30
CA VAL A 36 -9.76 4.42 2.43
C VAL A 36 -9.29 3.05 1.96
N ALA A 37 -8.04 2.71 2.25
CA ALA A 37 -7.51 1.35 2.14
C ALA A 37 -7.63 0.64 3.49
N SER A 38 -7.99 -0.64 3.45
CA SER A 38 -8.08 -1.49 4.64
C SER A 38 -7.54 -2.89 4.36
N ALA A 39 -6.88 -3.46 5.36
CA ALA A 39 -6.51 -4.86 5.39
C ALA A 39 -6.92 -5.47 6.73
N SER A 40 -7.26 -6.76 6.70
CA SER A 40 -7.61 -7.51 7.89
C SER A 40 -6.44 -8.30 8.44
N GLN A 41 -6.61 -8.92 9.63
CA GLN A 41 -5.64 -9.85 10.22
C GLN A 41 -5.27 -11.01 9.29
N LYS A 42 -6.15 -11.39 8.37
CA LYS A 42 -5.81 -12.38 7.33
C LYS A 42 -4.73 -11.87 6.37
N GLY A 43 -4.72 -10.57 6.07
CA GLY A 43 -3.65 -9.89 5.31
C GLY A 43 -3.34 -10.39 3.90
N THR A 44 -4.20 -11.23 3.33
CA THR A 44 -4.06 -11.68 1.93
C THR A 44 -4.53 -10.62 0.94
N LEU A 45 -5.45 -9.75 1.36
CA LEU A 45 -6.13 -8.76 0.52
C LEU A 45 -6.10 -7.38 1.17
N ILE A 46 -5.92 -6.36 0.34
CA ILE A 46 -6.10 -4.95 0.67
C ILE A 46 -7.29 -4.46 -0.15
N ARG A 47 -8.27 -3.84 0.49
CA ARG A 47 -9.48 -3.33 -0.17
C ARG A 47 -9.56 -1.83 -0.05
N LEU A 48 -9.88 -1.17 -1.16
CA LEU A 48 -10.05 0.27 -1.23
C LEU A 48 -11.54 0.59 -1.38
N PHE A 49 -11.99 1.59 -0.64
CA PHE A 49 -13.37 2.07 -0.66
C PHE A 49 -13.39 3.57 -0.88
N ASP A 50 -14.39 4.04 -1.63
CA ASP A 50 -14.69 5.46 -1.71
C ASP A 50 -15.32 5.91 -0.39
N THR A 51 -14.83 7.01 0.18
CA THR A 51 -15.30 7.47 1.49
C THR A 51 -16.66 8.17 1.44
N GLN A 52 -17.10 8.61 0.25
CA GLN A 52 -18.37 9.30 0.05
C GLN A 52 -19.50 8.34 -0.32
N SER A 53 -19.30 7.50 -1.35
CA SER A 53 -20.28 6.50 -1.81
C SER A 53 -20.27 5.24 -0.96
N LYS A 54 -19.17 4.97 -0.25
CA LYS A 54 -18.93 3.76 0.57
C LYS A 54 -18.82 2.48 -0.25
N GLU A 55 -18.71 2.61 -1.57
CA GLU A 55 -18.56 1.48 -2.47
C GLU A 55 -17.12 0.96 -2.47
N LYS A 56 -16.96 -0.35 -2.60
CA LYS A 56 -15.65 -0.98 -2.80
C LYS A 56 -15.16 -0.66 -4.21
N LEU A 57 -14.05 0.04 -4.31
CA LEU A 57 -13.44 0.46 -5.57
C LEU A 57 -12.56 -0.64 -6.18
N VAL A 58 -11.67 -1.22 -5.37
CA VAL A 58 -10.71 -2.23 -5.84
C VAL A 58 -10.31 -3.19 -4.72
N GLU A 59 -9.98 -4.42 -5.12
CA GLU A 59 -9.37 -5.43 -4.28
C GLU A 59 -7.98 -5.80 -4.82
N LEU A 60 -6.97 -5.58 -3.99
CA LEU A 60 -5.56 -5.81 -4.27
C LEU A 60 -5.11 -7.06 -3.52
N ARG A 61 -4.44 -7.98 -4.20
CA ARG A 61 -3.90 -9.21 -3.62
C ARG A 61 -2.43 -9.01 -3.28
N ARG A 62 -2.14 -9.02 -1.98
CA ARG A 62 -0.77 -9.01 -1.45
C ARG A 62 -0.09 -10.36 -1.72
N GLY A 63 -0.78 -11.46 -1.42
CA GLY A 63 -0.28 -12.81 -1.59
C GLY A 63 -1.37 -13.87 -1.39
N THR A 64 -1.03 -15.14 -1.59
CA THR A 64 -1.87 -16.28 -1.22
C THR A 64 -1.87 -16.52 0.28
N ASP A 65 -0.71 -16.35 0.90
CA ASP A 65 -0.50 -16.71 2.30
C ASP A 65 -0.87 -15.56 3.23
N PRO A 66 -1.43 -15.86 4.41
CA PRO A 66 -1.69 -14.86 5.43
C PRO A 66 -0.41 -14.13 5.86
N ALA A 67 -0.55 -12.84 6.17
CA ALA A 67 0.55 -11.99 6.60
C ALA A 67 0.05 -10.86 7.51
N THR A 68 0.85 -10.49 8.49
CA THR A 68 0.61 -9.30 9.32
C THR A 68 1.08 -8.08 8.54
N LEU A 69 0.18 -7.18 8.18
CA LEU A 69 0.56 -5.92 7.54
C LEU A 69 1.01 -4.91 8.60
N TYR A 70 2.15 -4.28 8.37
CA TYR A 70 2.70 -3.27 9.27
C TYR A 70 2.32 -1.85 8.83
N CYS A 71 2.28 -1.60 7.53
CA CYS A 71 1.99 -0.28 6.99
C CYS A 71 1.31 -0.36 5.62
N ILE A 72 0.41 0.57 5.37
CA ILE A 72 -0.18 0.85 4.05
C ILE A 72 -0.08 2.35 3.82
N ASN A 73 0.42 2.77 2.65
CA ASN A 73 0.47 4.18 2.28
C ASN A 73 0.12 4.41 0.83
N PHE A 74 -0.58 5.52 0.56
CA PHE A 74 -0.81 6.02 -0.79
C PHE A 74 0.36 6.88 -1.25
N SER A 75 0.61 6.91 -2.56
CA SER A 75 1.42 7.99 -3.14
C SER A 75 0.70 9.32 -2.99
N HIS A 76 1.44 10.43 -3.01
CA HIS A 76 0.88 11.77 -2.80
C HIS A 76 -0.27 12.10 -3.77
N ASP A 77 -0.17 11.64 -5.01
CA ASP A 77 -1.16 11.81 -6.07
C ASP A 77 -2.21 10.69 -6.13
N SER A 78 -2.20 9.74 -5.19
CA SER A 78 -3.04 8.54 -5.14
C SER A 78 -2.91 7.63 -6.38
N SER A 79 -1.82 7.73 -7.15
CA SER A 79 -1.58 6.87 -8.32
C SER A 79 -1.11 5.46 -7.93
N PHE A 80 -0.51 5.31 -6.75
CA PHE A 80 0.04 4.05 -6.25
C PHE A 80 -0.30 3.84 -4.77
N LEU A 81 -0.16 2.59 -4.33
CA LEU A 81 -0.22 2.18 -2.93
C LEU A 81 0.92 1.22 -2.62
N CYS A 82 1.60 1.43 -1.50
CA CYS A 82 2.60 0.50 -0.97
C CYS A 82 2.09 -0.17 0.31
N ALA A 83 2.51 -1.41 0.54
CA ALA A 83 2.17 -2.15 1.74
C ALA A 83 3.32 -3.05 2.20
N SER A 84 3.70 -2.94 3.47
CA SER A 84 4.71 -3.78 4.12
C SER A 84 4.06 -4.84 5.00
N SER A 85 4.77 -5.97 5.21
CA SER A 85 4.26 -7.07 6.02
C SER A 85 5.38 -7.91 6.66
N ASP A 86 5.00 -8.81 7.56
CA ASP A 86 5.85 -9.82 8.20
C ASP A 86 6.48 -10.85 7.24
N LYS A 87 6.15 -10.78 5.94
CA LYS A 87 6.79 -11.60 4.91
C LYS A 87 8.12 -11.05 4.42
N GLY A 88 8.60 -9.93 5.00
CA GLY A 88 9.82 -9.28 4.52
C GLY A 88 9.68 -8.72 3.11
N THR A 89 8.46 -8.41 2.68
CA THR A 89 8.20 -7.84 1.36
C THR A 89 7.39 -6.55 1.47
N VAL A 90 7.77 -5.57 0.64
CA VAL A 90 6.99 -4.38 0.38
C VAL A 90 6.41 -4.50 -1.02
N HIS A 91 5.07 -4.51 -1.11
CA HIS A 91 4.34 -4.58 -2.36
C HIS A 91 3.97 -3.18 -2.85
N ILE A 92 4.00 -2.97 -4.16
CA ILE A 92 3.65 -1.72 -4.83
C ILE A 92 2.53 -2.00 -5.84
N PHE A 93 1.39 -1.31 -5.70
CA PHE A 93 0.21 -1.46 -6.53
C PHE A 93 -0.07 -0.17 -7.30
N ALA A 94 -0.39 -0.28 -8.59
CA ALA A 94 -0.92 0.82 -9.39
C ALA A 94 -2.42 0.96 -9.14
N LEU A 95 -2.89 2.17 -8.84
CA LEU A 95 -4.29 2.47 -8.56
C LEU A 95 -4.98 3.18 -9.73
N LYS A 96 -4.30 4.13 -10.38
CA LYS A 96 -4.86 4.85 -11.55
C LYS A 96 -4.74 4.03 -12.83
N ASP A 97 -3.56 3.52 -13.14
CA ASP A 97 -3.37 2.59 -14.28
C ASP A 97 -3.27 1.15 -13.80
N THR A 98 -4.42 0.55 -13.53
CA THR A 98 -4.56 -0.83 -13.05
C THR A 98 -4.13 -1.91 -14.06
N ARG A 99 -3.73 -1.52 -15.28
CA ARG A 99 -3.17 -2.45 -16.27
C ARG A 99 -1.70 -2.78 -15.99
N LEU A 100 -1.03 -1.93 -15.21
CA LEU A 100 0.35 -2.15 -14.76
C LEU A 100 0.43 -3.27 -13.71
N ASN A 101 -0.67 -3.52 -12.97
CA ASN A 101 -0.74 -4.61 -12.01
C ASN A 101 -0.77 -5.97 -12.70
N ARG A 102 -0.07 -6.95 -12.12
CA ARG A 102 -0.13 -8.34 -12.56
C ARG A 102 -1.55 -8.87 -12.34
N ARG A 103 -2.09 -9.63 -13.30
CA ARG A 103 -3.43 -10.26 -13.20
C ARG A 103 -3.30 -11.76 -13.31
N SER A 104 -4.18 -12.50 -12.63
CA SER A 104 -4.21 -13.96 -12.74
C SER A 104 -4.53 -14.37 -14.18
N ALA A 105 -3.92 -15.44 -14.68
CA ALA A 105 -4.17 -15.94 -16.04
C ALA A 105 -5.65 -16.34 -16.27
N LEU A 106 -6.36 -16.69 -15.19
CA LEU A 106 -7.78 -17.05 -15.20
C LEU A 106 -8.73 -15.90 -15.61
N ALA A 107 -8.37 -14.63 -15.37
CA ALA A 107 -9.14 -13.49 -15.89
C ALA A 107 -9.15 -13.40 -17.43
N ARG A 108 -8.20 -14.05 -18.13
CA ARG A 108 -8.17 -14.05 -19.59
C ARG A 108 -9.08 -15.10 -20.23
N VAL A 109 -9.54 -16.09 -19.46
CA VAL A 109 -10.37 -17.21 -19.96
C VAL A 109 -11.88 -16.96 -19.72
N GLY A 110 -12.24 -16.00 -18.87
CA GLY A 110 -13.62 -15.76 -18.43
C GLY A 110 -14.44 -14.71 -19.19
N LYS A 111 -14.20 -14.46 -20.48
CA LYS A 111 -15.07 -13.59 -21.31
C LYS A 111 -15.86 -14.38 -22.37
N VAL A 112 -16.53 -15.45 -21.94
CA VAL A 112 -17.47 -16.20 -22.79
C VAL A 112 -18.80 -16.32 -22.05
N GLY A 113 -19.69 -15.33 -22.23
CA GLY A 113 -21.08 -15.40 -21.74
C GLY A 113 -21.65 -14.05 -21.27
N PRO A 114 -22.94 -13.77 -21.50
CA PRO A 114 -23.55 -12.52 -21.07
C PRO A 114 -23.90 -12.57 -19.57
N MET A 115 -23.65 -11.47 -18.87
CA MET A 115 -24.24 -11.15 -17.56
C MET A 115 -24.00 -12.18 -16.43
N ILE A 116 -22.77 -12.28 -15.92
CA ILE A 116 -22.53 -12.76 -14.55
C ILE A 116 -21.58 -11.76 -13.88
N GLY A 117 -21.91 -11.36 -12.64
CA GLY A 117 -21.46 -10.14 -11.95
C GLY A 117 -19.95 -9.92 -11.90
N GLN A 118 -19.58 -8.67 -11.56
CA GLN A 118 -18.22 -8.17 -11.36
C GLN A 118 -17.46 -8.96 -10.27
N TYR A 119 -17.12 -10.21 -10.54
CA TYR A 119 -16.10 -10.92 -9.79
C TYR A 119 -14.76 -10.36 -10.26
N VAL A 120 -14.34 -9.28 -9.61
CA VAL A 120 -13.05 -8.64 -9.84
C VAL A 120 -11.97 -9.65 -9.46
N ASP A 121 -11.30 -10.22 -10.46
CA ASP A 121 -10.07 -10.98 -10.24
C ASP A 121 -9.09 -10.06 -9.49
N SER A 122 -8.65 -10.47 -8.29
CA SER A 122 -7.87 -9.60 -7.42
C SER A 122 -6.56 -9.22 -8.12
N GLN A 123 -6.22 -7.93 -8.10
CA GLN A 123 -5.03 -7.43 -8.78
C GLN A 123 -3.78 -7.65 -7.93
N TRP A 124 -2.75 -8.28 -8.50
CA TRP A 124 -1.47 -8.48 -7.83
C TRP A 124 -0.56 -7.25 -7.99
N SER A 125 0.44 -7.12 -7.12
CA SER A 125 1.36 -5.98 -7.15
C SER A 125 2.08 -5.83 -8.50
N LEU A 126 2.21 -4.58 -8.96
CA LEU A 126 3.05 -4.18 -10.09
C LEU A 126 4.51 -4.59 -9.83
N ALA A 127 5.02 -4.20 -8.67
CA ALA A 127 6.39 -4.40 -8.24
C ALA A 127 6.43 -4.78 -6.75
N SER A 128 7.54 -5.36 -6.32
CA SER A 128 7.81 -5.63 -4.92
C SER A 128 9.32 -5.68 -4.68
N PHE A 129 9.73 -5.37 -3.45
CA PHE A 129 11.10 -5.57 -3.00
C PHE A 129 11.13 -6.19 -1.61
N THR A 130 12.28 -6.76 -1.24
CA THR A 130 12.47 -7.43 0.04
C THR A 130 13.15 -6.52 1.05
N VAL A 131 12.73 -6.65 2.30
CA VAL A 131 13.32 -6.04 3.50
C VAL A 131 13.59 -7.18 4.51
N PRO A 132 14.40 -6.95 5.57
CA PRO A 132 14.64 -7.98 6.59
C PRO A 132 13.31 -8.52 7.15
N ALA A 133 13.06 -9.83 7.01
CA ALA A 133 11.75 -10.43 7.29
C ALA A 133 11.37 -10.41 8.77
N GLU A 134 12.36 -10.38 9.66
CA GLU A 134 12.16 -10.37 11.11
C GLU A 134 12.00 -8.96 11.69
N SER A 135 12.05 -7.93 10.83
CA SER A 135 12.00 -6.53 11.24
C SER A 135 10.75 -5.87 10.67
N ALA A 136 9.87 -5.37 11.54
CA ALA A 136 8.73 -4.59 11.10
C ALA A 136 9.20 -3.30 10.43
N CYS A 137 8.53 -2.91 9.34
CA CYS A 137 8.88 -1.68 8.64
C CYS A 137 7.66 -0.87 8.26
N ILE A 138 7.81 0.44 8.32
CA ILE A 138 6.88 1.37 7.67
C ILE A 138 7.37 1.64 6.24
N CYS A 139 6.44 1.86 5.32
CA CYS A 139 6.78 2.19 3.94
C CYS A 139 6.02 3.43 3.47
N ALA A 140 6.66 4.24 2.64
CA ALA A 140 6.08 5.45 2.07
C ALA A 140 6.67 5.74 0.69
N PHE A 141 5.96 6.50 -0.14
CA PHE A 141 6.50 6.96 -1.42
C PHE A 141 7.46 8.12 -1.20
N GLY A 142 8.64 8.04 -1.81
CA GLY A 142 9.58 9.16 -1.85
C GLY A 142 9.07 10.30 -2.72
N ARG A 143 9.70 11.47 -2.60
CA ARG A 143 9.43 12.58 -3.53
C ARG A 143 9.90 12.19 -4.92
N ASN A 144 9.02 12.37 -5.91
CA ASN A 144 9.38 12.15 -7.32
C ASN A 144 10.43 13.18 -7.72
N THR A 145 11.65 12.70 -7.99
CA THR A 145 12.78 13.52 -8.43
C THR A 145 12.73 13.80 -9.95
N SER A 146 11.95 13.01 -10.70
CA SER A 146 11.73 13.15 -12.14
C SER A 146 10.36 12.61 -12.54
N LYS A 147 9.83 13.04 -13.69
CA LYS A 147 8.48 12.69 -14.20
C LYS A 147 8.22 11.19 -14.32
N ASN A 148 9.27 10.36 -14.42
CA ASN A 148 9.16 8.91 -14.65
C ASN A 148 9.83 8.07 -13.56
N VAL A 149 10.33 8.69 -12.48
CA VAL A 149 11.02 7.96 -11.40
C VAL A 149 10.15 8.03 -10.16
N ASN A 150 9.52 6.91 -9.84
CA ASN A 150 8.81 6.74 -8.59
C ASN A 150 9.69 5.93 -7.65
N SER A 151 9.71 6.30 -6.37
CA SER A 151 10.46 5.59 -5.35
C SER A 151 9.60 5.25 -4.15
N VAL A 152 9.94 4.15 -3.48
CA VAL A 152 9.38 3.74 -2.19
C VAL A 152 10.53 3.64 -1.21
N ILE A 153 10.30 4.19 -0.02
CA ILE A 153 11.20 4.11 1.12
C ILE A 153 10.59 3.12 2.12
N ALA A 154 11.42 2.28 2.72
CA ALA A 154 11.09 1.49 3.89
C ALA A 154 12.06 1.80 5.03
N ILE A 155 11.51 2.00 6.23
CA ILE A 155 12.27 2.23 7.46
C ILE A 155 11.89 1.11 8.42
N CYS A 156 12.88 0.34 8.86
CA CYS A 156 12.70 -0.88 9.61
C CYS A 156 13.11 -0.69 11.08
N VAL A 157 12.50 -1.46 11.99
CA VAL A 157 12.76 -1.38 13.44
C VAL A 157 14.20 -1.71 13.80
N ASP A 158 14.88 -2.54 13.00
CA ASP A 158 16.30 -2.88 13.13
C ASP A 158 17.27 -1.74 12.79
N GLY A 159 16.77 -0.53 12.51
CA GLY A 159 17.61 0.62 12.19
C GLY A 159 17.96 0.73 10.71
N THR A 160 17.41 -0.13 9.84
CA THR A 160 17.73 -0.09 8.41
C THR A 160 16.78 0.83 7.62
N PHE A 161 17.37 1.61 6.72
CA PHE A 161 16.71 2.42 5.72
C PHE A 161 16.90 1.79 4.33
N HIS A 162 15.82 1.73 3.55
CA HIS A 162 15.82 1.20 2.20
C HIS A 162 15.10 2.15 1.26
N LYS A 163 15.71 2.51 0.14
CA LYS A 163 15.05 3.27 -0.94
C LYS A 163 15.12 2.47 -2.23
N TYR A 164 13.97 2.25 -2.85
CA TYR A 164 13.84 1.52 -4.10
C TYR A 164 13.15 2.39 -5.15
N VAL A 165 13.70 2.42 -6.36
CA VAL A 165 13.04 2.99 -7.54
C VAL A 165 12.29 1.89 -8.28
N PHE A 166 11.10 2.22 -8.80
CA PHE A 166 10.31 1.28 -9.59
C PHE A 166 9.78 1.92 -10.87
N THR A 167 9.55 1.08 -11.87
CA THR A 167 9.12 1.49 -13.21
C THR A 167 7.79 0.82 -13.60
N PRO A 168 7.04 1.37 -14.57
CA PRO A 168 5.73 0.85 -14.97
C PRO A 168 5.73 -0.58 -15.53
N ASP A 169 6.88 -1.08 -16.01
CA ASP A 169 7.08 -2.46 -16.47
C ASP A 169 7.31 -3.46 -15.32
N GLY A 170 7.36 -2.97 -14.07
CA GLY A 170 7.45 -3.80 -12.86
C GLY A 170 8.87 -4.04 -12.36
N ASN A 171 9.90 -3.41 -12.95
CA ASN A 171 11.23 -3.44 -12.37
C ASN A 171 11.26 -2.63 -11.06
N CYS A 172 12.03 -3.12 -10.09
CA CYS A 172 12.21 -2.48 -8.79
C CYS A 172 13.65 -2.67 -8.32
N ASN A 173 14.42 -1.59 -8.25
CA ASN A 173 15.84 -1.62 -7.98
C ASN A 173 16.16 -0.79 -6.74
N ARG A 174 17.08 -1.27 -5.91
CA ARG A 174 17.56 -0.52 -4.75
C ARG A 174 18.36 0.68 -5.22
N GLU A 175 17.95 1.86 -4.78
CA GLU A 175 18.64 3.13 -5.05
C GLU A 175 19.55 3.50 -3.87
N ALA A 176 19.11 3.28 -2.64
CA ALA A 176 19.90 3.56 -1.44
C ALA A 176 19.59 2.58 -0.30
N PHE A 177 20.57 2.41 0.58
CA PHE A 177 20.48 1.64 1.82
C PHE A 177 21.35 2.33 2.87
N ASP A 178 20.88 2.37 4.12
CA ASP A 178 21.63 2.94 5.23
C ASP A 178 21.24 2.27 6.56
N VAL A 179 22.08 2.37 7.58
CA VAL A 179 21.78 1.98 8.97
C VAL A 179 21.80 3.25 9.80
N TYR A 180 20.62 3.80 10.09
CA TYR A 180 20.50 5.14 10.67
C TYR A 180 20.77 5.20 12.18
N LEU A 181 20.99 4.05 12.82
CA LEU A 181 21.39 3.96 14.22
C LEU A 181 22.90 4.13 14.43
N ASP A 182 23.70 3.91 13.39
CA ASP A 182 25.18 3.94 13.47
C ASP A 182 25.78 5.31 13.08
N ILE A 183 24.93 6.33 12.84
CA ILE A 183 25.35 7.65 12.35
C ILE A 183 25.99 8.52 13.47
N CYS A 184 26.00 8.05 14.72
CA CYS A 184 26.36 8.87 15.89
C CYS A 184 27.78 8.66 16.44
N ASP A 185 28.63 7.84 15.82
CA ASP A 185 29.95 7.52 16.41
C ASP A 185 31.11 8.43 15.93
N ASP A 186 30.88 9.41 15.04
CA ASP A 186 31.93 10.28 14.47
C ASP A 186 31.87 11.75 14.96
N ASP A 187 31.36 12.01 16.16
CA ASP A 187 31.60 13.30 16.86
C ASP A 187 32.77 13.15 17.84
N ASP A 188 33.99 13.02 17.29
CA ASP A 188 35.24 13.22 18.03
C ASP A 188 35.33 14.71 18.46
N PHE A 189 35.25 14.96 19.77
CA PHE A 189 35.51 16.25 20.44
C PHE A 189 37.00 16.60 20.49
#